data_AF-A0A9E0ZH01-F1
#
_entry.id   AF-A0A9E0ZH01-F1
#
_cell.length_a   1.000
_cell.length_b   1.000
_cell.length_c   1.000
_cell.angle_alpha   90.00
_cell.angle_beta   90.00
_cell.angle_gamma   90.00
#
_symmetry.space_group_name_H-M   'P 1'
#
loop_
_entity.id
_entity.type
_entity.pdbx_description
1 polymer ?
#
loop_
_entity_poly.entity_id
_entity_poly.type
_entity_poly.pdbx_seq_one_letter_code
_entity_poly.pdbx_strand_id
1 'polypeptide(L)' 'MKLLHAEDGGLVMYVKRLEAGHFKVPEYDEKSRSYPMEWRDLVIMVEGIRESPGQRLRRLRAERNVYTV' A
#
# COMPACT_ATOMS: atom_id res chain seq x y z
N MET A 1 -1.31 9.50 2.82
CA MET A 1 -2.52 8.96 2.18
C MET A 1 -3.68 9.05 3.16
N LYS A 2 -4.87 9.42 2.68
CA LYS A 2 -6.13 9.34 3.42
C LYS A 2 -7.07 8.40 2.65
N LEU A 3 -7.71 7.47 3.34
CA LEU A 3 -8.70 6.55 2.80
C LEU A 3 -9.97 6.65 3.64
N LEU A 4 -11.12 6.68 2.98
CA LEU A 4 -12.42 6.73 3.62
C LEU A 4 -13.19 5.46 3.25
N HIS A 5 -13.64 4.72 4.25
CA HIS A 5 -14.37 3.47 4.09
C HIS A 5 -15.71 3.57 4.81
N ALA A 6 -16.80 3.25 4.11
CA ALA A 6 -18.12 3.16 4.70
C ALA A 6 -18.35 1.72 5.17
N GLU A 7 -18.59 1.56 6.48
CA GLU A 7 -18.91 0.29 7.13
C GLU A 7 -20.29 0.37 7.79
N ASP A 8 -20.88 -0.79 8.12
CA ASP A 8 -22.12 -0.83 8.91
C ASP A 8 -21.85 -0.28 10.32
N GLY A 9 -22.24 0.97 10.54
CA GLY A 9 -21.97 1.71 11.79
C GLY A 9 -21.36 3.09 11.58
N GLY A 10 -20.92 3.42 10.36
CA GLY A 10 -20.48 4.77 10.01
C GLY A 10 -19.33 4.84 9.02
N LEU A 11 -18.68 5.99 8.98
CA LEU A 11 -17.50 6.22 8.13
C LEU A 11 -16.21 6.07 8.94
N VAL A 12 -15.30 5.24 8.44
CA VAL A 12 -13.96 5.04 8.99
C VAL A 12 -12.94 5.76 8.10
N MET A 13 -12.11 6.61 8.69
CA MET A 13 -11.05 7.32 8.00
C MET A 13 -9.67 6.80 8.41
N TYR A 14 -8.95 6.22 7.46
CA TYR A 14 -7.56 5.79 7.64
C TYR A 14 -6.60 6.88 7.14
N VAL A 15 -5.56 7.16 7.92
CA VAL A 15 -4.50 8.12 7.55
C VAL A 15 -3.14 7.46 7.72
N LYS A 16 -2.41 7.30 6.61
CA LYS A 16 -0.99 6.85 6.65
C LYS A 16 -0.08 7.99 6.21
N ARG A 17 0.86 8.35 7.08
CA ARG A 17 2.02 9.18 6.72
C ARG A 17 3.14 8.28 6.19
N LEU A 18 3.85 8.75 5.18
CA LEU A 18 5.08 8.10 4.75
C LEU A 18 6.24 8.70 5.54
N GLU A 19 7.05 7.85 6.16
CA GLU A 19 8.30 8.26 6.81
C GLU A 19 9.40 8.57 5.77
N ALA A 20 9.32 7.94 4.58
CA ALA A 20 10.21 8.20 3.45
C ALA A 20 9.58 7.76 2.11
N GLY A 21 10.01 8.39 1.01
CA GLY A 21 9.63 8.01 -0.36
C GLY A 21 8.26 8.55 -0.81
N HIS A 22 7.74 7.98 -1.90
CA HIS A 22 6.44 8.34 -2.48
C HIS A 22 5.60 7.08 -2.72
N PHE A 23 4.28 7.20 -2.61
CA PHE A 23 3.37 6.14 -3.05
C PHE A 23 3.51 5.94 -4.57
N LYS A 24 3.49 4.69 -5.01
CA LYS A 24 3.31 4.38 -6.43
C LYS A 24 1.81 4.34 -6.69
N VAL A 25 1.27 5.40 -7.27
CA VAL A 25 -0.15 5.48 -7.63
C VAL A 25 -0.41 4.53 -8.81
N PRO A 26 -1.55 3.81 -8.84
CA PRO A 26 -1.93 3.01 -10.01
C PRO A 26 -2.14 3.89 -11.25
N GLU A 27 -2.32 3.25 -12.39
CA GLU A 27 -2.71 3.95 -13.60
C GLU A 27 -4.14 4.49 -13.45
N TYR A 28 -4.34 5.73 -13.89
CA TYR A 28 -5.65 6.36 -13.89
C TYR A 28 -6.46 5.86 -15.07
N ASP A 29 -7.66 5.34 -14.81
CA ASP A 29 -8.59 4.97 -15.87
C ASP A 29 -9.53 6.13 -16.18
N GLU A 30 -9.37 6.72 -17.36
CA GLU A 30 -10.20 7.83 -17.84
C GLU A 30 -11.67 7.46 -17.98
N LYS A 31 -12.00 6.18 -18.26
CA LYS A 31 -13.38 5.73 -18.44
C LYS A 31 -14.15 5.70 -17.13
N SER A 32 -13.60 5.05 -16.12
CA SER A 32 -14.19 5.02 -14.77
C SER A 32 -13.95 6.32 -13.99
N ARG A 33 -13.06 7.19 -14.48
CA ARG A 33 -12.59 8.40 -13.80
C ARG A 33 -12.04 8.10 -12.41
N SER A 34 -11.35 6.97 -12.30
CA SER A 34 -10.89 6.42 -11.03
C SER A 34 -9.52 5.74 -11.17
N TYR A 35 -8.92 5.38 -10.04
CA TYR A 35 -7.74 4.51 -10.00
C TYR A 35 -8.21 3.10 -9.66
N PRO A 36 -8.50 2.24 -10.67
CA PRO A 36 -8.88 0.86 -10.40
C PRO A 36 -7.73 0.15 -9.68
N MET A 37 -8.04 -0.48 -8.55
CA MET A 37 -7.08 -1.25 -7.77
C MET A 37 -7.79 -2.33 -6.97
N GLU A 38 -7.14 -3.48 -6.86
CA GLU A 38 -7.54 -4.52 -5.93
C GLU A 38 -7.07 -4.17 -4.52
N TRP A 39 -7.67 -4.80 -3.50
CA TRP A 39 -7.23 -4.64 -2.10
C TRP A 39 -5.73 -4.94 -1.92
N ARG A 40 -5.22 -5.92 -2.67
CA ARG A 40 -3.80 -6.29 -2.64
C ARG A 40 -2.89 -5.16 -3.12
N ASP A 41 -3.30 -4.42 -4.15
CA ASP A 41 -2.54 -3.29 -4.68
C ASP A 41 -2.49 -2.13 -3.69
N LEU A 42 -3.61 -1.88 -3.00
CA LEU A 42 -3.69 -0.92 -1.91
C LEU A 42 -2.72 -1.28 -0.79
N VAL A 43 -2.70 -2.53 -0.34
CA VAL A 43 -1.77 -3.00 0.71
C VAL A 43 -0.32 -2.82 0.27
N ILE A 44 0.03 -3.23 -0.96
CA ILE A 44 1.38 -3.05 -1.52
C ILE A 44 1.78 -1.57 -1.56
N MET A 45 0.87 -0.69 -1.97
CA MET A 45 1.09 0.76 -2.02
C MET A 45 1.30 1.33 -0.62
N VAL A 46 0.40 1.00 0.31
CA VAL A 46 0.42 1.45 1.71
C VAL A 46 1.70 1.00 2.41
N GLU A 47 2.18 -0.22 2.15
CA GLU A 47 3.43 -0.76 2.68
C GLU A 47 4.70 -0.27 1.94
N GLY A 48 4.54 0.50 0.85
CA GLY A 48 5.68 1.02 0.08
C GLY A 48 6.48 -0.09 -0.64
N ILE A 49 5.85 -1.23 -0.89
CA ILE A 49 6.47 -2.37 -1.54
C ILE A 49 6.60 -2.09 -3.04
N ARG A 50 7.83 -2.08 -3.57
CA ARG A 50 8.03 -2.12 -5.04
C ARG A 50 8.29 -3.55 -5.49
N GLU A 51 7.58 -3.97 -6.53
CA GLU A 51 7.76 -5.28 -7.15
C GLU A 51 9.01 -5.34 -8.03
N SER A 52 10.19 -5.26 -7.42
CA SER A 52 11.45 -5.61 -8.07
C SER A 52 12.09 -6.81 -7.37
N PRO A 53 12.70 -7.77 -8.09
CA PRO A 53 13.33 -8.95 -7.49
C PRO A 53 14.34 -8.58 -6.39
N GLY A 54 15.15 -7.54 -6.60
CA GLY A 54 16.16 -7.09 -5.63
C GLY A 54 15.56 -6.48 -4.36
N GLN A 55 14.47 -5.73 -4.43
CA GLN A 55 13.82 -5.17 -3.24
C GLN A 55 13.00 -6.21 -2.48
N ARG A 56 12.39 -7.18 -3.19
CA ARG A 56 11.72 -8.33 -2.58
C ARG A 56 12.68 -9.12 -1.69
N LEU A 57 13.88 -9.43 -2.19
CA LEU A 57 14.91 -10.13 -1.42
C LEU A 57 15.35 -9.34 -0.18
N ARG A 58 15.51 -8.01 -0.29
CA ARG A 58 15.85 -7.15 0.86
C ARG A 58 14.78 -7.20 1.95
N ARG A 59 13.49 -7.14 1.60
CA ARG A 59 12.41 -7.26 2.59
C ARG A 59 12.37 -8.62 3.26
N LEU A 60 12.44 -9.70 2.48
CA LEU A 60 12.45 -11.06 3.04
C LEU A 60 13.60 -11.29 4.03
N ARG A 61 14.76 -10.65 3.78
CA ARG A 61 15.88 -10.66 4.73
C ARG A 61 15.62 -9.82 5.98
N ALA A 62 15.01 -8.65 5.83
CA ALA A 62 14.64 -7.81 6.97
C ALA A 62 13.61 -8.49 7.88
N GLU A 63 12.57 -9.12 7.31
CA GLU A 63 11.58 -9.89 8.06
C GLU A 63 12.22 -11.05 8.84
N ARG A 64 13.15 -11.81 8.23
CA ARG A 64 13.88 -12.89 8.93
C ARG A 64 14.65 -12.41 10.16
N ASN A 65 15.21 -11.19 10.14
CA ASN A 65 15.91 -10.63 11.30
C ASN A 65 14.97 -10.20 12.44
N VAL A 66 13.69 -9.92 12.16
CA VAL A 66 12.73 -9.54 13.20
C VAL A 66 12.26 -10.74 14.03
N TYR A 67 12.22 -11.93 13.43
CA TYR A 67 11.79 -13.17 14.12
C TYR A 67 12.95 -13.99 14.71
N THR A 68 14.18 -13.50 14.58
CA THR A 68 15.36 -14.13 15.21
C THR A 68 15.77 -13.26 16.40
N VAL A 69 15.03 -13.39 17.51
CA VAL A 69 15.40 -12.92 18.85
C VAL A 69 15.23 -14.09 19.80
#